data_AF-A0A385MQE7-F1
#
_entry.id   AF-A0A385MQE7-F1
#
_cell.length_a   1.000
_cell.length_b   1.000
_cell.length_c   1.000
_cell.angle_alpha   90.00
_cell.angle_beta   90.00
_cell.angle_gamma   90.00
#
_symmetry.space_group_name_H-M   'P 1'
#
loop_
_entity.id
_entity.type
_entity.pdbx_description
1 polymer ?
#
loop_
_entity_poly.entity_id
_entity_poly.type
_entity_poly.pdbx_seq_one_letter_code
_entity_poly.pdbx_strand_id
1 'polypeptide(L)'
;MQIKPISFIEKHAADLPVDEPIVVTQNGEPAYVIENYAQRKFRDDAIAMLKMSTFSEKDVAAGEVIDSDVLKTRLRQKLKAASESR
;
A
#
# COMPACT_ATOMS: atom_id res chain seq x y z
N MET A 1 18.90 -7.92 -3.09
CA MET A 1 18.46 -7.34 -4.38
C MET A 1 19.42 -7.81 -5.46
N GLN A 2 18.89 -8.24 -6.60
CA GLN A 2 19.70 -8.73 -7.73
C GLN A 2 19.63 -7.77 -8.91
N ILE A 3 20.68 -7.73 -9.74
CA ILE A 3 20.70 -6.96 -10.98
C ILE A 3 20.92 -7.93 -12.14
N LYS A 4 20.03 -7.92 -13.14
CA LYS A 4 20.07 -8.84 -14.29
C LYS A 4 19.75 -8.09 -15.59
N PRO A 5 20.42 -8.39 -16.72
CA PRO A 5 20.05 -7.82 -18.01
C PRO A 5 18.71 -8.39 -18.50
N ILE A 6 18.02 -7.66 -19.38
CA ILE A 6 16.76 -8.11 -19.99
C ILE A 6 16.88 -9.49 -20.65
N SER A 7 18.03 -9.79 -21.27
CA SER A 7 18.30 -11.09 -21.91
C SER A 7 18.33 -12.27 -20.94
N PHE A 8 18.60 -12.03 -19.65
CA PHE A 8 18.49 -13.07 -18.62
C PHE A 8 17.02 -13.38 -18.32
N ILE A 9 16.19 -12.35 -18.23
CA ILE A 9 14.75 -12.47 -17.97
C ILE A 9 14.08 -13.25 -19.10
N GLU A 10 14.36 -12.90 -20.36
CA GLU A 10 13.81 -13.59 -21.53
C GLU A 10 14.09 -15.10 -21.54
N LYS A 11 15.26 -15.52 -21.05
CA LYS A 11 15.67 -16.93 -21.02
C LYS A 11 15.09 -17.73 -19.85
N HIS A 12 14.78 -17.07 -18.73
CA HIS A 12 14.43 -17.74 -17.46
C HIS A 12 13.05 -17.35 -16.93
N ALA A 13 12.21 -16.68 -17.74
CA ALA A 13 10.93 -16.12 -17.33
C ALA A 13 9.96 -17.12 -16.66
N ALA A 14 10.04 -18.40 -17.01
CA ALA A 14 9.19 -19.44 -16.46
C ALA A 14 9.48 -19.78 -14.99
N ASP A 15 10.71 -19.55 -14.52
CA ASP A 15 11.15 -19.91 -13.17
C ASP A 15 12.16 -18.86 -12.64
N LEU A 16 11.68 -17.63 -12.45
CA LEU A 16 12.48 -16.56 -11.87
C LEU A 16 12.45 -16.65 -10.34
N PRO A 17 13.62 -16.78 -9.67
CA PRO A 17 13.68 -16.74 -8.21
C PRO A 17 13.51 -15.28 -7.75
N VAL A 18 12.27 -14.92 -7.38
CA VAL A 18 11.88 -13.56 -6.96
C VAL A 18 11.78 -13.39 -5.44
N ASP A 19 12.52 -14.20 -4.68
CA ASP A 19 12.62 -14.08 -3.20
C ASP A 19 13.22 -12.72 -2.79
N GLU A 20 14.07 -12.16 -3.65
CA GLU A 20 14.52 -10.78 -3.58
C GLU A 20 14.17 -10.04 -4.89
N PRO A 21 13.89 -8.73 -4.85
CA PRO A 21 13.63 -7.95 -6.05
C PRO A 21 14.79 -8.01 -7.05
N ILE A 22 14.44 -8.15 -8.33
CA ILE A 22 15.37 -8.16 -9.46
C ILE A 22 15.24 -6.83 -10.21
N VAL A 23 16.31 -6.05 -10.22
CA VAL A 23 16.46 -4.89 -11.09
C VAL A 23 16.87 -5.37 -12.47
N VAL A 24 16.02 -5.08 -13.45
CA VAL A 24 16.26 -5.42 -14.85
C VAL A 24 16.96 -4.26 -15.54
N THR A 25 18.09 -4.54 -16.19
CA THR A 25 18.82 -3.54 -16.97
C THR A 25 18.64 -3.72 -18.47
N GLN A 26 18.59 -2.61 -19.19
CA GLN A 26 18.64 -2.54 -20.65
C GLN A 26 19.76 -1.58 -21.05
N ASN A 27 20.65 -2.02 -21.94
CA ASN A 27 21.83 -1.24 -22.35
C ASN A 27 22.71 -0.76 -21.17
N GLY A 28 22.72 -1.50 -20.05
CA GLY A 28 23.45 -1.15 -18.84
C GLY A 28 22.68 -0.26 -17.85
N GLU A 29 21.51 0.24 -18.21
CA GLU A 29 20.70 1.13 -17.37
C GLU A 29 19.52 0.39 -16.72
N PRO A 30 19.20 0.65 -15.43
CA PRO A 30 18.00 0.12 -14.77
C PRO A 30 16.71 0.57 -15.47
N ALA A 31 15.87 -0.37 -15.87
CA ALA A 31 14.62 -0.10 -16.57
C ALA A 31 13.38 -0.58 -15.78
N TYR A 32 13.48 -1.74 -15.12
CA TYR A 32 12.35 -2.34 -14.41
C TYR A 32 12.78 -2.97 -13.09
N VAL A 33 11.81 -3.26 -12.23
CA VAL A 33 11.97 -4.12 -11.05
C VAL A 33 10.92 -5.21 -11.11
N ILE A 34 11.37 -6.47 -11.01
CA ILE A 34 10.52 -7.65 -10.87
C ILE A 34 10.55 -8.05 -9.40
N GLU A 35 9.38 -8.24 -8.81
CA GLU A 35 9.21 -8.59 -7.40
C GLU A 35 8.03 -9.54 -7.21
N ASN A 36 8.03 -10.29 -6.10
CA ASN A 36 6.89 -11.09 -5.71
C ASN A 36 5.67 -10.19 -5.41
N TYR A 37 4.54 -10.47 -6.06
CA TYR A 37 3.33 -9.66 -5.92
C TYR A 37 2.79 -9.61 -4.48
N ALA A 38 2.76 -10.73 -3.76
CA ALA A 38 2.23 -10.80 -2.41
C ALA A 38 3.13 -10.00 -1.44
N GLN A 39 4.45 -10.12 -1.57
CA GLN A 39 5.40 -9.35 -0.76
C GLN A 39 5.30 -7.85 -1.06
N ARG A 40 5.18 -7.46 -2.34
CA ARG A 40 4.93 -6.07 -2.74
C ARG A 40 3.65 -5.54 -2.10
N LYS A 41 2.55 -6.26 -2.25
CA LYS A 41 1.25 -5.84 -1.72
C LYS A 41 1.29 -5.67 -0.21
N PHE A 42 1.91 -6.62 0.49
CA PHE A 42 2.11 -6.52 1.94
C PHE A 42 2.90 -5.26 2.33
N ARG A 43 3.99 -4.96 1.61
CA ARG A 43 4.78 -3.74 1.83
C ARG A 43 3.98 -2.46 1.56
N ASP A 44 3.21 -2.42 0.47
CA ASP A 44 2.37 -1.28 0.11
C ASP A 44 1.29 -1.03 1.19
N ASP A 45 0.64 -2.11 1.67
CA ASP A 45 -0.35 -2.04 2.76
C ASP A 45 0.30 -1.57 4.08
N ALA A 46 1.51 -2.04 4.40
CA ALA A 46 2.27 -1.58 5.57
C ALA A 46 2.63 -0.10 5.52
N ILE A 47 3.05 0.41 4.36
CA ILE A 47 3.34 1.83 4.16
C ILE A 47 2.06 2.67 4.31
N ALA A 48 0.93 2.19 3.80
CA ALA A 48 -0.36 2.86 3.96
C ALA A 48 -0.74 2.98 5.44
N MET A 49 -0.59 1.90 6.22
CA MET A 49 -0.83 1.92 7.66
C MET A 49 0.07 2.90 8.40
N LEU A 50 1.36 2.95 8.07
CA LEU A 50 2.28 3.93 8.65
C LEU A 50 1.86 5.37 8.34
N LYS A 51 1.47 5.66 7.10
CA LYS A 51 0.95 6.98 6.73
C LYS A 51 -0.31 7.35 7.53
N MET A 52 -1.26 6.42 7.66
CA MET A 52 -2.47 6.63 8.48
C MET A 52 -2.12 6.93 9.94
N SER A 53 -1.14 6.24 10.53
CA SER A 53 -0.65 6.53 11.87
C SER A 53 -0.10 7.97 11.97
N THR A 54 0.72 8.38 11.00
CA THR A 54 1.27 9.75 11.00
C THR A 54 0.21 10.84 10.82
N PHE A 55 -0.88 10.56 10.12
CA PHE A 55 -2.01 11.48 10.05
C PHE A 55 -2.73 11.54 11.39
N SER A 56 -2.99 10.38 12.00
CA SER A 56 -3.66 10.30 13.30
C SER A 56 -2.87 11.03 14.40
N GLU A 57 -1.55 10.91 14.41
CA GLU A 57 -0.68 11.64 15.35
C GLU A 57 -0.78 13.16 15.18
N LYS A 58 -0.86 13.65 13.94
CA LYS A 58 -1.03 15.08 13.64
C LYS A 58 -2.39 15.59 14.09
N ASP A 59 -3.46 14.86 13.78
CA ASP A 59 -4.83 15.22 14.16
C ASP A 59 -4.96 15.32 15.68
N VAL A 60 -4.37 14.36 16.41
CA VAL A 60 -4.33 14.38 17.89
C VAL A 60 -3.57 15.61 18.40
N ALA A 61 -2.40 15.90 17.85
CA ALA A 61 -1.60 17.06 18.27
C ALA A 61 -2.29 18.40 17.98
N ALA A 62 -3.07 18.48 16.90
CA ALA A 62 -3.86 19.65 16.53
C ALA A 62 -5.20 19.76 17.28
N GLY A 63 -5.58 18.75 18.07
CA GLY A 63 -6.88 18.69 18.72
C GLY A 63 -8.04 18.43 17.76
N GLU A 64 -7.77 17.97 16.53
CA GLU A 64 -8.74 17.61 15.50
C GLU A 64 -9.35 16.23 15.76
N VAL A 65 -9.79 16.01 17.00
CA VAL A 65 -10.35 14.75 17.47
C VAL A 65 -11.84 14.89 17.76
N ILE A 66 -12.56 13.78 17.68
CA ILE A 66 -13.97 13.70 18.05
C ILE A 66 -14.15 12.72 19.19
N ASP A 67 -14.98 13.12 20.16
CA ASP A 67 -15.38 12.22 21.23
C ASP A 67 -16.17 11.00 20.69
N SER A 68 -15.97 9.84 21.31
CA SER A 68 -16.54 8.56 20.87
C SER A 68 -18.07 8.58 20.89
N ASP A 69 -18.70 9.21 21.88
CA ASP A 69 -20.15 9.24 22.02
C ASP A 69 -20.80 10.21 21.02
N VAL A 70 -20.11 11.32 20.74
CA VAL A 70 -20.50 12.24 19.66
C VAL A 70 -20.42 11.52 18.30
N LEU A 71 -19.35 10.76 18.04
CA LEU A 71 -19.19 9.98 16.82
C LEU A 71 -20.31 8.95 16.64
N LYS A 72 -20.58 8.13 17.66
CA LYS A 72 -21.66 7.12 17.62
C LYS A 72 -23.01 7.75 17.33
N THR A 73 -23.30 8.90 17.94
CA THR A 73 -24.55 9.64 17.73
C THR A 73 -24.68 10.09 16.27
N ARG A 74 -23.63 10.68 15.71
CA ARG A 74 -23.58 11.11 14.29
C ARG A 74 -23.77 9.93 13.33
N LEU A 75 -23.14 8.78 13.62
CA LEU A 75 -23.26 7.57 12.80
C LEU A 75 -24.70 7.03 12.80
N ARG A 76 -25.35 6.95 13.97
CA ARG A 76 -26.76 6.51 14.07
C ARG A 76 -27.70 7.41 13.28
N GLN A 77 -27.51 8.73 13.38
CA GLN A 77 -28.31 9.71 12.63
C GLN A 77 -28.15 9.52 11.11
N LYS A 78 -26.91 9.34 10.62
CA LYS A 78 -26.64 9.08 9.19
C LYS A 78 -27.31 7.80 8.70
N LEU A 79 -27.24 6.72 9.49
CA LEU A 79 -27.88 5.44 9.12
C LEU A 79 -29.41 5.57 9.03
N LYS A 80 -30.03 6.29 9.96
CA LYS A 80 -31.47 6.54 9.96
C LYS A 80 -31.92 7.35 8.73
N ALA A 81 -31.20 8.43 8.41
CA ALA A 81 -31.49 9.24 7.22
C ALA A 81 -31.35 8.44 5.91
N ALA A 82 -30.35 7.54 5.83
CA ALA A 82 -30.17 6.67 4.67
C ALA A 82 -31.28 5.62 4.52
N SER A 83 -31.86 5.14 5.63
CA SER A 83 -33.00 4.21 5.59
C SER A 83 -34.33 4.88 5.27
N GLU A 84 -34.51 6.15 5.63
CA GLU A 84 -35.75 6.92 5.36
C GLU A 84 -35.81 7.48 3.93
N SER A 85 -34.69 7.46 3.20
CA SER A 85 -34.58 7.91 1.80
C SER A 85 -34.74 6.78 0.76
N ARG A 86 -35.12 5.57 1.20
CA ARG A 86 -35.40 4.39 0.36
C ARG A 86 -36.89 4.06 0.42
#